data_AF-A0A2I1HKE1-F1
#
_entry.id   AF-A0A2I1HKE1-F1
#
_cell.length_a   1.000
_cell.length_b   1.000
_cell.length_c   1.000
_cell.angle_alpha   90.00
_cell.angle_beta   90.00
_cell.angle_gamma   90.00
#
_symmetry.space_group_name_H-M   'P 1'
#
loop_
_entity.id
_entity.type
_entity.pdbx_description
1 polymer ?
#
loop_
_entity_poly.entity_id
_entity_poly.type
_entity_poly.pdbx_seq_one_letter_code
_entity_poly.pdbx_strand_id
1 'polypeptide(L)'
;MSHQTFLFSPKFNKKPIYKSPANKYQEFSNAYVYSNMVKTGNGTPNCADVCREATKEWNQVKHKSELEIDNIIRNYLATPYNLYDIQTMRPRCSVPREESVSSHPTIRSVDPVPEIPVNASAQKTAANEIEIAEKKLAELEQIYNITTDSQFRNDVYMKIENLRDEIKTNRERIVKLKRNASYAQKCKEKKRKILDENQEVIRYDKPGRPSLLFKYPNLHDHIHDSIEFGAADEKR
;
A
#
# COMPACT_ATOMS: atom_id res chain seq x y z
N MET A 1 -19.62 -8.98 23.43
CA MET A 1 -19.13 -8.06 22.38
C MET A 1 -18.90 -8.88 21.12
N SER A 2 -19.71 -8.67 20.07
CA SER A 2 -19.56 -9.39 18.80
C SER A 2 -18.72 -8.52 17.86
N HIS A 3 -17.47 -8.93 17.63
CA HIS A 3 -16.58 -8.24 16.71
C HIS A 3 -16.85 -8.76 15.31
N GLN A 4 -17.38 -7.90 14.43
CA GLN A 4 -17.60 -8.25 13.04
C GLN A 4 -16.25 -8.30 12.31
N THR A 5 -15.73 -9.52 12.12
CA THR A 5 -14.52 -9.79 11.35
C THR A 5 -14.87 -9.68 9.87
N PHE A 6 -14.39 -8.65 9.18
CA PHE A 6 -14.43 -8.64 7.72
C PHE A 6 -13.39 -9.63 7.22
N LEU A 7 -13.85 -10.78 6.73
CA LEU A 7 -13.02 -11.74 6.02
C LEU A 7 -12.66 -11.13 4.66
N PHE A 8 -11.60 -10.33 4.62
CA PHE A 8 -10.95 -10.04 3.35
C PHE A 8 -10.21 -11.30 2.94
N SER A 9 -10.73 -12.00 1.94
CA SER A 9 -9.93 -12.99 1.22
C SER A 9 -8.68 -12.26 0.72
N PRO A 10 -7.46 -12.66 1.12
CA PRO A 10 -6.27 -12.02 0.62
C PRO A 10 -6.29 -12.17 -0.90
N LYS A 11 -6.38 -11.04 -1.62
CA LYS A 11 -6.21 -11.03 -3.07
C LYS A 11 -4.72 -11.23 -3.33
N PHE A 12 -4.24 -12.47 -3.18
CA PHE A 12 -2.96 -12.89 -3.73
C PHE A 12 -3.11 -12.79 -5.24
N ASN A 13 -2.89 -11.59 -5.78
CA ASN A 13 -2.79 -11.39 -7.20
C ASN A 13 -1.69 -12.35 -7.65
N LYS A 14 -2.05 -13.33 -8.48
CA LYS A 14 -1.10 -14.21 -9.17
C LYS A 14 -0.28 -13.30 -10.08
N LYS A 15 0.69 -12.59 -9.53
CA LYS A 15 1.68 -11.82 -10.27
C LYS A 15 2.78 -12.82 -10.58
N PRO A 16 2.75 -13.49 -11.75
CA PRO A 16 3.80 -14.42 -12.07
C PRO A 16 5.12 -13.65 -12.19
N ILE A 17 6.23 -14.28 -11.78
CA ILE A 17 7.57 -13.77 -12.06
C ILE A 17 7.81 -13.82 -13.57
N TYR A 18 7.38 -14.91 -14.21
CA TYR A 18 7.44 -15.12 -15.65
C TYR A 18 6.05 -15.02 -16.25
N LYS A 19 5.76 -13.93 -16.99
CA LYS A 19 4.45 -13.68 -17.60
C LYS A 19 4.03 -14.75 -18.60
N SER A 20 5.00 -15.36 -19.28
CA SER A 20 4.80 -16.46 -20.24
C SER A 20 5.90 -17.49 -19.99
N PRO A 21 5.67 -18.51 -19.15
CA PRO A 21 6.68 -19.52 -18.86
C PRO A 21 6.95 -20.36 -20.12
N ALA A 22 8.20 -20.46 -20.51
CA ALA A 22 8.67 -21.22 -21.68
C ALA A 22 9.32 -22.57 -21.31
N ASN A 23 9.56 -22.80 -20.01
CA ASN A 23 10.13 -24.05 -19.51
C ASN A 23 9.53 -24.46 -18.16
N LYS A 24 9.67 -25.74 -17.80
CA LYS A 24 9.14 -26.30 -16.55
C LYS A 24 9.68 -25.62 -15.30
N TYR A 25 10.90 -25.11 -15.35
CA TYR A 25 11.48 -24.32 -14.25
C TYR A 25 10.71 -23.02 -13.99
N GLN A 26 10.27 -22.32 -15.05
CA GLN A 26 9.50 -21.08 -14.93
C GLN A 26 8.08 -21.35 -14.42
N GLU A 27 7.45 -22.44 -14.85
CA GLU A 27 6.16 -22.91 -14.30
C GLU A 27 6.29 -23.25 -12.81
N PHE A 28 7.31 -24.02 -12.45
CA PHE A 28 7.66 -24.36 -11.07
C PHE A 28 7.91 -23.11 -10.23
N SER A 29 8.70 -22.17 -10.73
CA SER A 29 9.03 -20.93 -10.02
C SER A 29 7.77 -20.09 -9.76
N ASN A 30 6.89 -19.94 -10.75
CA ASN A 30 5.62 -19.23 -10.57
C ASN A 30 4.72 -19.93 -9.53
N ALA A 31 4.62 -21.26 -9.57
CA ALA A 31 3.82 -22.04 -8.62
C ALA A 31 4.39 -21.99 -7.19
N TYR A 32 5.72 -22.07 -7.06
CA TYR A 32 6.43 -21.97 -5.78
C TYR A 32 6.25 -20.60 -5.13
N VAL A 33 6.37 -19.52 -5.92
CA VAL A 33 6.13 -18.14 -5.45
C VAL A 33 4.72 -18.00 -4.91
N TYR A 34 3.73 -18.53 -5.64
CA TYR A 34 2.34 -18.52 -5.20
C TYR A 34 2.15 -19.27 -3.87
N SER A 35 2.71 -20.49 -3.74
CA SER A 35 2.66 -21.25 -2.49
C SER A 35 3.32 -20.50 -1.32
N ASN A 36 4.45 -19.83 -1.57
CA ASN A 36 5.14 -19.02 -0.57
C ASN A 36 4.30 -17.81 -0.15
N MET A 37 3.67 -17.10 -1.09
CA MET A 37 2.74 -16.00 -0.79
C MET A 37 1.58 -16.47 0.09
N VAL A 38 1.00 -17.62 -0.23
CA VAL A 38 -0.11 -18.20 0.55
C VAL A 38 0.35 -18.62 1.94
N LYS A 39 1.52 -19.25 2.08
CA LYS A 39 2.07 -19.70 3.37
C LYS A 39 2.52 -18.56 4.28
N THR A 40 3.04 -17.48 3.73
CA THR A 40 3.59 -16.35 4.51
C THR A 40 2.60 -15.22 4.72
N GLY A 41 1.43 -15.26 4.07
CA GLY A 41 0.46 -14.16 4.08
C GLY A 41 0.97 -12.86 3.42
N ASN A 42 2.17 -12.88 2.82
CA ASN A 42 2.77 -11.70 2.20
C ASN A 42 2.37 -11.60 0.72
N GLY A 43 1.55 -10.59 0.39
CA GLY A 43 1.10 -10.33 -0.99
C GLY A 43 2.17 -9.74 -1.92
N THR A 44 3.34 -9.35 -1.41
CA THR A 44 4.46 -8.80 -2.18
C THR A 44 5.79 -9.27 -1.60
N PRO A 45 6.15 -10.56 -1.73
CA PRO A 45 7.42 -11.06 -1.25
C PRO A 45 8.58 -10.48 -2.06
N ASN A 46 9.76 -10.36 -1.45
CA ASN A 46 10.97 -9.90 -2.15
C ASN A 46 11.31 -10.90 -3.27
N CYS A 47 11.13 -10.49 -4.53
CA CYS A 47 11.37 -11.34 -5.69
C CYS A 47 12.78 -11.95 -5.69
N ALA A 48 13.81 -11.22 -5.23
CA ALA A 48 15.18 -11.73 -5.22
C ALA A 48 15.34 -12.91 -4.24
N ASP A 49 14.70 -12.84 -3.08
CA ASP A 49 14.79 -13.88 -2.05
C ASP A 49 13.99 -15.12 -2.47
N VAL A 50 12.77 -14.91 -3.00
CA VAL A 50 11.92 -16.01 -3.48
C VAL A 50 12.54 -16.72 -4.68
N CYS A 51 13.18 -16.00 -5.60
CA CYS A 51 13.90 -16.62 -6.72
C CYS A 51 15.08 -17.49 -6.26
N ARG A 52 15.83 -17.07 -5.22
CA ARG A 52 16.93 -17.89 -4.67
C ARG A 52 16.41 -19.17 -4.04
N GLU A 53 15.35 -19.09 -3.25
CA GLU A 53 14.73 -20.28 -2.64
C GLU A 53 14.09 -21.19 -3.69
N ALA A 54 13.38 -20.64 -4.67
CA ALA A 54 12.82 -21.41 -5.79
C ALA A 54 13.91 -22.16 -6.57
N THR A 55 15.08 -21.55 -6.75
CA THR A 55 16.23 -22.18 -7.43
C THR A 55 16.82 -23.32 -6.59
N LYS A 56 16.91 -23.14 -5.27
CA LYS A 56 17.37 -24.18 -4.34
C LYS A 56 16.42 -25.38 -4.32
N GLU A 57 15.12 -25.13 -4.30
CA GLU A 57 14.09 -26.18 -4.35
C GLU A 57 14.03 -26.87 -5.72
N TRP A 58 14.16 -26.11 -6.81
CA TRP A 58 14.25 -26.68 -8.14
C TRP A 58 15.42 -27.65 -8.29
N ASN A 59 16.58 -27.35 -7.71
CA ASN A 59 17.73 -28.25 -7.75
C ASN A 59 17.48 -29.62 -7.10
N GLN A 60 16.54 -29.71 -6.16
CA GLN A 60 16.14 -30.97 -5.54
C GLN A 60 15.10 -31.74 -6.38
N VAL A 61 14.35 -31.03 -7.21
CA VAL A 61 13.18 -31.57 -7.96
C VAL A 61 13.49 -31.83 -9.43
N LYS A 62 14.49 -31.15 -10.03
CA LYS A 62 14.81 -31.22 -11.46
C LYS A 62 15.23 -32.60 -11.99
N HIS A 63 15.60 -33.51 -11.10
CA HIS A 63 16.00 -34.88 -11.45
C HIS A 63 14.82 -35.86 -11.52
N LYS A 64 13.61 -35.40 -11.13
CA LYS A 64 12.39 -36.22 -11.12
C LYS A 64 11.79 -36.35 -12.52
N SER A 65 10.89 -37.32 -12.67
CA SER A 65 10.12 -37.47 -13.91
C SER A 65 9.24 -36.25 -14.17
N GLU A 66 8.96 -35.95 -15.44
CA GLU A 66 8.14 -34.79 -15.82
C GLU A 66 6.75 -34.82 -15.16
N LEU A 67 6.16 -36.01 -15.02
CA LEU A 67 4.87 -36.23 -14.37
C LEU A 67 4.92 -35.92 -12.86
N GLU A 68 6.03 -36.24 -12.19
CA GLU A 68 6.25 -35.86 -10.78
C GLU A 68 6.43 -34.35 -10.62
N ILE A 69 7.14 -33.70 -11.55
CA ILE A 69 7.31 -32.25 -11.55
C ILE A 69 5.95 -31.56 -11.72
N ASP A 70 5.09 -32.05 -12.61
CA ASP A 70 3.75 -31.52 -12.83
C ASP A 70 2.83 -31.74 -11.61
N ASN A 71 2.95 -32.88 -10.94
CA ASN A 71 2.28 -33.13 -9.66
C ASN A 71 2.71 -32.11 -8.59
N ILE A 72 4.02 -31.82 -8.49
CA ILE A 72 4.56 -30.86 -7.53
C ILE A 72 4.06 -29.43 -7.83
N ILE A 73 4.05 -29.04 -9.12
CA ILE A 73 3.50 -27.76 -9.56
C ILE A 73 2.01 -27.64 -9.17
N ARG A 74 1.21 -28.68 -9.45
CA ARG A 74 -0.20 -28.73 -9.04
C ARG A 74 -0.37 -28.61 -7.53
N ASN A 75 0.45 -29.30 -6.75
CA ASN A 75 0.39 -29.22 -5.28
C ASN A 75 0.71 -27.81 -4.77
N TYR A 76 1.68 -27.11 -5.37
CA TYR A 76 1.96 -25.72 -5.01
C TYR A 76 0.81 -24.77 -5.36
N LEU A 77 0.18 -24.94 -6.51
CA LEU A 77 -1.00 -24.16 -6.88
C LEU A 77 -2.24 -24.49 -6.04
N ALA A 78 -2.34 -25.73 -5.54
CA ALA A 78 -3.40 -26.19 -4.66
C ALA A 78 -3.12 -25.94 -3.17
N THR A 79 -2.07 -25.17 -2.83
CA THR A 79 -1.74 -24.84 -1.43
C THR A 79 -2.97 -24.20 -0.76
N PRO A 80 -3.56 -24.86 0.26
CA PRO A 80 -4.76 -24.35 0.90
C PRO A 80 -4.45 -23.08 1.68
N TYR A 81 -5.38 -22.12 1.64
CA TYR A 81 -5.26 -20.89 2.41
C TYR A 81 -5.44 -21.19 3.89
N ASN A 82 -4.46 -20.85 4.71
CA ASN A 82 -4.64 -20.88 6.16
C ASN A 82 -5.37 -19.62 6.60
N LEU A 83 -6.70 -19.70 6.73
CA LEU A 83 -7.55 -18.60 7.20
C LEU A 83 -7.20 -18.13 8.63
N TYR A 84 -6.51 -18.97 9.42
CA TYR A 84 -6.10 -18.64 10.79
C TYR A 84 -4.86 -17.74 10.86
N ASP A 85 -4.08 -17.62 9.77
CA ASP A 85 -2.86 -16.80 9.73
C ASP A 85 -3.08 -15.45 9.03
N ILE A 86 -4.35 -15.05 8.88
CA ILE A 86 -4.70 -13.64 8.71
C ILE A 86 -4.32 -12.96 10.02
N GLN A 87 -3.03 -12.67 10.18
CA GLN A 87 -2.58 -11.62 11.08
C GLN A 87 -3.45 -10.43 10.72
N THR A 88 -4.31 -10.06 11.65
CA THR A 88 -4.90 -8.74 11.70
C THR A 88 -3.71 -7.80 11.53
N MET A 89 -3.56 -7.25 10.31
CA MET A 89 -2.55 -6.27 9.98
C MET A 89 -2.91 -5.00 10.75
N ARG A 90 -2.65 -5.04 12.06
CA ARG A 90 -2.62 -3.88 12.92
C ARG A 90 -1.48 -3.05 12.33
N PRO A 91 -1.73 -1.80 11.90
CA PRO A 91 -0.63 -0.90 11.58
C PRO A 91 0.28 -0.88 12.82
N ARG A 92 1.52 -1.37 12.70
CA ARG A 92 2.51 -1.21 13.76
C ARG A 92 2.77 0.28 13.87
N CYS A 93 2.04 0.96 14.76
CA CYS A 93 2.45 2.26 15.26
C CYS A 93 3.81 2.06 15.94
N SER A 94 4.79 2.81 15.49
CA SER A 94 6.07 2.96 16.17
C SER A 94 5.83 3.40 17.61
N VAL A 95 6.42 2.64 18.53
CA VAL A 95 6.40 2.85 19.98
C VAL A 95 7.04 4.20 20.35
N PRO A 96 6.40 5.01 21.20
CA PRO A 96 7.10 5.82 22.19
C PRO A 96 7.08 5.08 23.54
N ARG A 97 8.22 5.11 24.22
CA ARG A 97 8.54 4.41 25.46
C ARG A 97 7.92 5.09 26.70
N GLU A 98 7.41 4.25 27.63
CA GLU A 98 7.11 4.41 29.08
C GLU A 98 6.12 5.53 29.48
N GLU A 99 5.15 5.40 30.40
CA GLU A 99 5.10 4.75 31.71
C GLU A 99 3.67 4.26 32.07
N SER A 100 3.62 3.37 33.07
CA SER A 100 2.45 2.77 33.69
C SER A 100 1.63 3.73 34.56
N VAL A 101 0.30 3.81 34.39
CA VAL A 101 -0.68 3.72 35.49
C VAL A 101 -2.05 3.25 34.96
N SER A 102 -2.64 2.29 35.65
CA SER A 102 -4.02 1.81 35.52
C SER A 102 -5.06 2.93 35.65
N SER A 103 -6.00 3.02 34.70
CA SER A 103 -7.39 3.44 34.94
C SER A 103 -8.26 3.18 33.71
N HIS A 104 -9.51 2.77 33.98
CA HIS A 104 -10.54 2.24 33.08
C HIS A 104 -10.67 2.91 31.69
N PRO A 105 -11.04 2.15 30.63
CA PRO A 105 -11.23 2.73 29.31
C PRO A 105 -12.50 3.57 29.27
N THR A 106 -12.34 4.88 29.46
CA THR A 106 -13.30 5.87 28.99
C THR A 106 -13.14 5.98 27.47
N ILE A 107 -14.15 5.56 26.72
CA ILE A 107 -14.17 5.63 25.25
C ILE A 107 -14.26 7.11 24.87
N ARG A 108 -13.13 7.75 24.60
CA ARG A 108 -13.12 9.03 23.89
C ARG A 108 -13.42 8.75 22.42
N SER A 109 -14.49 9.36 21.93
CA SER A 109 -14.79 9.50 20.51
C SER A 109 -13.60 10.19 19.84
N VAL A 110 -12.89 9.46 19.00
CA VAL A 110 -11.84 10.02 18.14
C VAL A 110 -12.53 10.43 16.85
N ASP A 111 -12.58 11.72 16.59
CA ASP A 111 -13.01 12.30 15.32
C ASP A 111 -12.28 11.64 14.14
N PRO A 112 -12.90 11.56 12.95
CA PRO A 112 -12.30 10.89 11.81
C PRO A 112 -10.95 11.51 11.49
N VAL A 113 -9.90 10.68 11.59
CA VAL A 113 -8.52 11.03 11.26
C VAL A 113 -8.52 11.67 9.87
N PRO A 114 -8.01 12.90 9.71
CA PRO A 114 -7.90 13.51 8.40
C PRO A 114 -7.06 12.59 7.51
N GLU A 115 -7.63 12.11 6.41
CA GLU A 115 -6.88 11.43 5.36
C GLU A 115 -5.70 12.32 4.98
N ILE A 116 -4.48 11.89 5.33
CA ILE A 116 -3.26 12.60 4.97
C ILE A 116 -3.26 12.68 3.43
N PRO A 117 -3.22 13.89 2.83
CA PRO A 117 -3.21 14.01 1.39
C PRO A 117 -2.03 13.21 0.85
N VAL A 118 -2.25 12.42 -0.21
CA VAL A 118 -1.34 11.38 -0.74
C VAL A 118 0.09 11.89 -1.04
N ASN A 119 0.27 13.21 -1.11
CA ASN A 119 1.54 13.88 -1.37
C ASN A 119 2.05 14.76 -0.21
N ALA A 120 1.43 14.74 0.97
CA ALA A 120 1.82 15.57 2.10
C ALA A 120 3.26 15.27 2.57
N SER A 121 3.64 13.99 2.58
CA SER A 121 5.01 13.56 2.89
C SER A 121 6.02 14.13 1.89
N ALA A 122 5.75 13.97 0.59
CA ALA A 122 6.63 14.50 -0.47
C ALA A 122 6.73 16.03 -0.46
N GLN A 123 5.63 16.74 -0.16
CA GLN A 123 5.63 18.19 0.02
C GLN A 123 6.48 18.59 1.23
N LYS A 124 6.39 17.86 2.35
CA LYS A 124 7.17 18.11 3.56
C LYS A 124 8.66 17.86 3.32
N THR A 125 9.02 16.78 2.63
CA THR A 125 10.42 16.49 2.26
C THR A 125 11.00 17.60 1.41
N ALA A 126 10.32 18.03 0.34
CA ALA A 126 10.79 19.11 -0.51
C ALA A 126 10.89 20.46 0.23
N ALA A 127 9.99 20.74 1.18
CA ALA A 127 10.05 21.93 2.00
C ALA A 127 11.26 21.90 2.96
N ASN A 128 11.55 20.76 3.57
CA ASN A 128 12.73 20.58 4.42
C ASN A 128 14.03 20.71 3.61
N GLU A 129 14.07 20.16 2.39
CA GLU A 129 15.21 20.30 1.47
C GLU A 129 15.48 21.77 1.13
N ILE A 130 14.43 22.57 0.89
CA ILE A 130 14.54 24.02 0.69
C ILE A 130 15.10 24.70 1.94
N GLU A 131 14.57 24.41 3.13
CA GLU A 131 15.03 25.04 4.37
C GLU A 131 16.53 24.75 4.63
N ILE A 132 16.96 23.51 4.40
CA ILE A 132 18.36 23.11 4.53
C ILE A 132 19.23 23.82 3.49
N ALA A 133 18.77 23.91 2.25
CA ALA A 133 19.50 24.58 1.17
C ALA A 133 19.61 26.09 1.41
N GLU A 134 18.56 26.74 1.94
CA GLU A 134 18.56 28.16 2.29
C GLU A 134 19.55 28.47 3.42
N LYS A 135 19.64 27.61 4.44
CA LYS A 135 20.66 27.75 5.50
C LYS A 135 22.09 27.64 4.94
N LYS A 136 22.35 26.63 4.11
CA LYS A 136 23.65 26.45 3.44
C LYS A 136 24.01 27.62 2.52
N LEU A 137 23.01 28.18 1.83
CA LEU A 137 23.20 29.33 0.96
C LEU A 137 23.62 30.57 1.75
N ALA A 138 22.99 30.83 2.89
CA ALA A 138 23.40 31.93 3.78
C ALA A 138 24.84 31.78 4.29
N GLU A 139 25.26 30.56 4.65
CA GLU A 139 26.64 30.27 5.05
C GLU A 139 27.64 30.52 3.90
N LEU A 140 27.33 30.07 2.69
CA LEU A 140 28.18 30.30 1.53
C LEU A 140 28.26 31.77 1.13
N GLU A 141 27.16 32.52 1.22
CA GLU A 141 27.15 33.96 0.98
C GLU A 141 28.03 34.70 2.01
N GLN A 142 28.01 34.27 3.27
CA GLN A 142 28.91 34.80 4.30
C GLN A 142 30.38 34.52 3.95
N ILE A 143 30.71 33.27 3.58
CA ILE A 143 32.07 32.87 3.18
C ILE A 143 32.52 33.68 1.95
N TYR A 144 31.64 33.86 0.96
CA TYR A 144 31.94 34.64 -0.24
C TYR A 144 32.35 36.09 0.10
N ASN A 145 31.64 36.72 1.05
CA ASN A 145 31.89 38.12 1.42
C ASN A 145 33.19 38.34 2.21
N ILE A 146 33.63 37.35 3.00
CA ILE A 146 34.87 37.46 3.81
C ILE A 146 36.12 36.96 3.06
N THR A 147 35.93 36.27 1.93
CA THR A 147 37.03 35.66 1.18
C THR A 147 37.73 36.71 0.30
N THR A 148 39.04 36.84 0.49
CA THR A 148 39.90 37.66 -0.37
C THR A 148 40.51 36.87 -1.54
N ASP A 149 40.66 35.55 -1.40
CA ASP A 149 41.23 34.70 -2.44
C ASP A 149 40.29 34.58 -3.66
N SER A 150 40.78 34.96 -4.84
CA SER A 150 39.95 35.05 -6.04
C SER A 150 39.48 33.69 -6.56
N GLN A 151 40.31 32.66 -6.45
CA GLN A 151 39.99 31.34 -6.98
C GLN A 151 38.94 30.66 -6.11
N PHE A 152 39.14 30.68 -4.80
CA PHE A 152 38.18 30.19 -3.82
C PHE A 152 36.86 30.96 -3.88
N ARG A 153 36.91 32.28 -4.06
CA ARG A 153 35.71 33.11 -4.22
C ARG A 153 34.89 32.73 -5.46
N ASN A 154 35.56 32.39 -6.57
CA ASN A 154 34.88 31.90 -7.78
C ASN A 154 34.24 30.51 -7.56
N ASP A 155 34.94 29.60 -6.89
CA ASP A 155 34.41 28.27 -6.56
C ASP A 155 33.17 28.35 -5.64
N VAL A 156 33.20 29.25 -4.65
CA VAL A 156 32.07 29.53 -3.77
C VAL A 156 30.90 30.13 -4.55
N TYR A 157 31.16 31.05 -5.48
CA TYR A 157 30.12 31.61 -6.37
C TYR A 157 29.40 30.53 -7.17
N MET A 158 30.15 29.62 -7.82
CA MET A 158 29.56 28.52 -8.58
C MET A 158 28.69 27.61 -7.70
N LYS A 159 29.09 27.36 -6.45
CA LYS A 159 28.28 26.60 -5.49
C LYS A 159 27.00 27.33 -5.11
N ILE A 160 27.05 28.65 -4.95
CA ILE A 160 25.86 29.49 -4.67
C ILE A 160 24.87 29.42 -5.84
N GLU A 161 25.33 29.54 -7.09
CA GLU A 161 24.44 29.42 -8.25
C GLU A 161 23.77 28.05 -8.34
N ASN A 162 24.54 26.97 -8.20
CA ASN A 162 23.99 25.60 -8.20
C ASN A 162 22.91 25.41 -7.12
N LEU A 163 23.15 25.92 -5.91
CA LEU A 163 22.18 25.85 -4.81
C LEU A 163 20.92 26.69 -5.08
N ARG A 164 21.05 27.85 -5.72
CA ARG A 164 19.89 28.67 -6.12
C ARG A 164 19.02 27.94 -7.14
N ASP A 165 19.63 27.26 -8.11
CA ASP A 165 18.92 26.46 -9.09
C ASP A 165 18.22 25.24 -8.47
N GLU A 166 18.85 24.58 -7.49
CA GLU A 166 18.24 23.50 -6.72
C GLU A 166 17.01 23.99 -5.94
N ILE A 167 17.13 25.12 -5.23
CA ILE A 167 16.01 25.74 -4.50
C ILE A 167 14.87 26.07 -5.46
N LYS A 168 15.17 26.67 -6.61
CA LYS A 168 14.16 26.99 -7.63
C LYS A 168 13.43 25.73 -8.12
N THR A 169 14.18 24.67 -8.45
CA THR A 169 13.62 23.39 -8.91
C THR A 169 12.72 22.76 -7.85
N ASN A 170 13.13 22.78 -6.58
CA ASN A 170 12.33 22.27 -5.47
C ASN A 170 11.05 23.09 -5.23
N ARG A 171 11.10 24.41 -5.38
CA ARG A 171 9.90 25.28 -5.31
C ARG A 171 8.91 24.94 -6.42
N GLU A 172 9.38 24.75 -7.65
CA GLU A 172 8.54 24.31 -8.78
C GLU A 172 7.90 22.94 -8.54
N ARG A 173 8.67 21.99 -7.97
CA ARG A 173 8.18 20.67 -7.58
C ARG A 173 7.04 20.76 -6.56
N ILE A 174 7.17 21.60 -5.54
CA ILE A 174 6.10 21.82 -4.55
C ILE A 174 4.83 22.35 -5.21
N VAL A 175 4.94 23.32 -6.14
CA VAL A 175 3.78 23.85 -6.87
C VAL A 175 3.07 22.75 -7.66
N LYS A 176 3.82 21.90 -8.37
CA LYS A 176 3.26 20.75 -9.11
C LYS A 176 2.55 19.77 -8.17
N LEU A 177 3.18 19.43 -7.03
CA LEU A 177 2.58 18.54 -6.03
C LEU A 177 1.27 19.13 -5.49
N LYS A 178 1.24 20.42 -5.13
CA LYS A 178 0.01 21.09 -4.65
C LYS A 178 -1.11 21.05 -5.68
N ARG A 179 -0.81 21.32 -6.96
CA ARG A 179 -1.80 21.21 -8.06
C ARG A 179 -2.37 19.80 -8.15
N ASN A 180 -1.51 18.77 -8.14
CA ASN A 180 -1.96 17.37 -8.19
C ASN A 180 -2.83 16.99 -6.99
N ALA A 181 -2.49 17.45 -5.78
CA ALA A 181 -3.34 17.26 -4.59
C ALA A 181 -4.73 17.89 -4.79
N SER A 182 -4.77 19.14 -5.27
CA SER A 182 -6.04 19.84 -5.48
C SER A 182 -6.91 19.15 -6.53
N TYR A 183 -6.31 18.62 -7.59
CA TYR A 183 -7.01 17.86 -8.62
C TYR A 183 -7.58 16.56 -8.07
N ALA A 184 -6.77 15.78 -7.35
CA ALA A 184 -7.22 14.53 -6.72
C ALA A 184 -8.38 14.78 -5.76
N GLN A 185 -8.33 15.87 -4.98
CA GLN A 185 -9.41 16.25 -4.07
C GLN A 185 -10.70 16.61 -4.82
N LYS A 186 -10.61 17.40 -5.89
CA LYS A 186 -11.76 17.73 -6.75
C LYS A 186 -12.39 16.48 -7.38
N CYS A 187 -11.57 15.52 -7.82
CA CYS A 187 -12.07 14.26 -8.36
C CYS A 187 -12.81 13.42 -7.29
N LYS A 188 -12.26 13.34 -6.08
CA LYS A 188 -12.93 12.68 -4.94
C LYS A 188 -14.26 13.35 -4.62
N GLU A 189 -14.30 14.68 -4.60
CA GLU A 189 -15.52 15.44 -4.32
C GLU A 189 -16.58 15.25 -5.41
N LYS A 190 -16.19 15.28 -6.69
CA LYS A 190 -17.09 15.00 -7.81
C LYS A 190 -17.70 13.60 -7.72
N LYS A 191 -16.86 12.59 -7.45
CA LYS A 191 -17.33 11.22 -7.27
C LYS A 191 -18.28 11.12 -6.08
N ARG A 192 -17.98 11.80 -4.97
CA ARG A 192 -18.85 11.84 -3.79
C ARG A 192 -20.23 12.42 -4.13
N LYS A 193 -20.28 13.57 -4.82
CA LYS A 193 -21.54 14.20 -5.25
C LYS A 193 -22.42 13.26 -6.09
N ILE A 194 -21.85 12.59 -7.09
CA ILE A 194 -22.59 11.64 -7.94
C ILE A 194 -23.18 10.49 -7.11
N LEU A 195 -22.39 9.93 -6.19
CA LEU A 195 -22.83 8.83 -5.32
C LEU A 195 -23.95 9.25 -4.36
N ASP A 196 -23.93 10.50 -3.89
CA ASP A 196 -24.99 11.06 -3.06
C ASP A 196 -26.26 11.37 -3.88
N GLU A 197 -26.12 11.98 -5.06
CA GLU A 197 -27.21 12.32 -5.97
C GLU A 197 -27.97 11.08 -6.46
N ASN A 198 -27.26 10.02 -6.82
CA ASN A 198 -27.86 8.76 -7.25
C ASN A 198 -28.40 7.90 -6.09
N GLN A 199 -28.29 8.37 -4.83
CA GLN A 199 -28.59 7.59 -3.62
C GLN A 199 -27.88 6.22 -3.55
N GLU A 200 -26.76 6.08 -4.26
CA GLU A 200 -26.00 4.82 -4.34
C GLU A 200 -25.26 4.49 -3.04
N VAL A 201 -25.02 5.50 -2.19
CA VAL A 201 -24.23 5.35 -0.96
C VAL A 201 -24.95 5.93 0.25
N ILE A 202 -25.19 5.10 1.25
CA ILE A 202 -25.65 5.52 2.58
C ILE A 202 -24.42 5.88 3.41
N ARG A 203 -24.26 7.15 3.76
CA ARG A 203 -23.21 7.61 4.69
C ARG A 203 -23.66 7.37 6.13
N TYR A 204 -22.78 6.75 6.92
CA TYR A 204 -23.04 6.48 8.32
C TYR A 204 -22.29 7.50 9.18
N ASP A 205 -23.04 8.26 9.99
CA ASP A 205 -22.47 9.28 10.88
C ASP A 205 -21.82 8.69 12.15
N LYS A 206 -22.08 7.41 12.47
CA LYS A 206 -21.54 6.73 13.65
C LYS A 206 -21.09 5.31 13.31
N PRO A 207 -19.92 4.87 13.80
CA PRO A 207 -19.57 3.45 13.76
C PRO A 207 -20.58 2.64 14.56
N GLY A 208 -21.09 1.54 13.99
CA GLY A 208 -21.92 0.57 14.71
C GLY A 208 -23.43 0.61 14.48
N ARG A 209 -23.94 1.14 13.35
CA ARG A 209 -25.32 0.78 12.96
C ARG A 209 -25.36 -0.71 12.61
N PRO A 210 -26.45 -1.44 12.96
CA PRO A 210 -26.56 -2.85 12.66
C PRO A 210 -26.42 -3.08 11.15
N SER A 211 -25.65 -4.10 10.74
CA SER A 211 -25.48 -4.44 9.32
C SER A 211 -26.85 -4.54 8.62
N LEU A 212 -26.90 -4.40 7.30
CA LEU A 212 -28.15 -4.57 6.51
C LEU A 212 -28.92 -5.85 6.91
N LEU A 213 -28.19 -6.87 7.35
CA LEU A 213 -28.70 -8.15 7.90
C LEU A 213 -29.57 -7.99 9.16
N PHE A 214 -29.33 -6.99 10.00
CA PHE A 214 -30.20 -6.72 11.15
C PHE A 214 -31.51 -6.03 10.75
N LYS A 215 -31.49 -5.29 9.63
CA LYS A 215 -32.71 -4.66 9.10
C LYS A 215 -33.53 -5.67 8.28
N TYR A 216 -32.86 -6.65 7.69
CA TYR A 216 -33.44 -7.76 6.92
C TYR A 216 -32.81 -9.08 7.37
N PRO A 217 -33.34 -9.72 8.43
CA PRO A 217 -32.79 -10.96 8.98
C PRO A 217 -32.76 -12.11 7.96
N ASN A 218 -33.73 -12.10 7.06
CA ASN A 218 -33.91 -13.06 5.96
C ASN A 218 -33.12 -12.71 4.70
N LEU A 219 -32.24 -11.69 4.72
CA LEU A 219 -31.46 -11.31 3.55
C LEU A 219 -30.51 -12.42 3.10
N HIS A 220 -29.99 -13.22 4.04
CA HIS A 220 -29.16 -14.38 3.71
C HIS A 220 -29.95 -15.47 2.99
N ASP A 221 -31.12 -15.82 3.51
CA ASP A 221 -32.00 -16.82 2.90
C ASP A 221 -32.47 -16.35 1.53
N HIS A 222 -32.84 -15.07 1.40
CA HIS A 222 -33.26 -14.49 0.14
C HIS A 222 -32.16 -14.46 -0.92
N ILE A 223 -30.90 -14.16 -0.54
CA ILE A 223 -29.74 -14.24 -1.44
C ILE A 223 -29.48 -15.69 -1.84
N HIS A 224 -29.57 -16.62 -0.88
CA HIS A 224 -29.38 -18.05 -1.14
C HIS A 224 -30.43 -18.56 -2.13
N ASP A 225 -31.71 -18.28 -1.89
CA ASP A 225 -32.82 -18.66 -2.75
C ASP A 225 -32.67 -18.05 -4.16
N SER A 226 -32.26 -16.79 -4.24
CA SER A 226 -32.07 -16.11 -5.54
C SER A 226 -30.93 -16.69 -6.37
N ILE A 227 -29.90 -17.25 -5.73
CA ILE A 227 -28.75 -17.89 -6.39
C ILE A 227 -29.05 -19.36 -6.70
N GLU A 228 -29.64 -20.10 -5.75
CA GLU A 228 -29.93 -21.53 -5.86
C GLU A 228 -31.05 -21.81 -6.87
N PHE A 229 -32.11 -20.99 -6.88
CA PHE A 229 -33.25 -21.16 -7.77
C PHE A 229 -33.16 -20.31 -9.05
N GLY A 230 -32.01 -19.68 -9.31
CA GLY A 230 -31.75 -18.96 -10.56
C GLY A 230 -32.63 -17.72 -10.81
N ALA A 231 -33.37 -17.24 -9.81
CA ALA A 231 -34.20 -16.03 -9.94
C ALA A 231 -33.38 -14.78 -10.28
N ALA A 232 -32.08 -14.77 -9.96
CA ALA A 232 -31.16 -13.71 -10.37
C ALA A 232 -30.82 -13.70 -11.87
N ASP A 233 -31.11 -14.78 -12.62
CA ASP A 233 -30.82 -14.93 -14.06
C ASP A 233 -32.09 -14.84 -14.93
N GLU A 234 -33.18 -14.25 -14.42
CA GLU A 234 -34.46 -14.14 -15.15
C GLU A 234 -34.45 -13.06 -16.26
N LYS A 235 -33.30 -12.41 -16.50
CA LYS A 235 -33.09 -11.51 -17.65
C LYS A 235 -31.82 -11.89 -18.42
N ARG A 236 -31.96 -12.84 -19.33
CA ARG A 236 -31.13 -12.96 -20.53
C ARG A 236 -32.00 -13.05 -21.76
#